data_AF-A0A7C1W156-F1
#
_entry.id   AF-A0A7C1W156-F1
#
_cell.length_a   1.000
_cell.length_b   1.000
_cell.length_c   1.000
_cell.angle_alpha   90.00
_cell.angle_beta   90.00
_cell.angle_gamma   90.00
#
_symmetry.space_group_name_H-M   'P 1'
#
loop_
_entity.id
_entity.type
_entity.pdbx_description
1 polymer ?
#
loop_
_entity_poly.entity_id
_entity_poly.type
_entity_poly.pdbx_seq_one_letter_code
_entity_poly.pdbx_strand_id
1 'polypeptide(L)'
;FGDFSDADGYRAQGMRAAVLGCEGKWAIHPSQVDLANEMFTPSAAEVKKAKSILKAMKKAQKEGLGAVALDGRLIDIASIKQAEVLVGKAKEIAGS
;
A
#
# COMPACT_ATOMS: atom_id res chain seq x y z
N PHE A 1 18.02 -4.67 -11.20
CA PHE A 1 17.81 -4.33 -12.62
C PHE A 1 19.09 -3.68 -13.10
N GLY A 2 19.76 -4.30 -14.08
CA GLY A 2 21.16 -3.98 -14.42
C GLY A 2 21.33 -2.79 -15.36
N ASP A 3 20.37 -2.55 -16.24
CA ASP A 3 20.40 -1.42 -17.18
C ASP A 3 19.98 -0.14 -16.45
N PHE A 4 20.91 0.73 -16.09
CA PHE A 4 20.58 1.96 -15.38
C PHE A 4 20.07 3.09 -16.30
N SER A 5 20.18 2.91 -17.62
CA SER A 5 19.68 3.86 -18.61
C SER A 5 18.20 3.64 -18.97
N ASP A 6 17.68 2.44 -18.71
CA ASP A 6 16.30 2.06 -18.99
C ASP A 6 15.36 2.24 -17.77
N ALA A 7 14.91 3.48 -17.54
CA ALA A 7 13.98 3.78 -16.46
C ALA A 7 12.62 3.07 -16.61
N ASP A 8 12.15 2.89 -17.84
CA ASP A 8 10.84 2.26 -18.11
C ASP A 8 10.88 0.76 -17.89
N GLY A 9 11.97 0.09 -18.25
CA GLY A 9 12.21 -1.31 -17.91
C GLY A 9 12.34 -1.52 -16.40
N TYR A 10 12.99 -0.60 -15.68
CA TYR A 10 13.04 -0.64 -14.22
C TYR A 10 11.63 -0.56 -13.62
N ARG A 11 10.80 0.38 -14.10
CA ARG A 11 9.40 0.54 -13.68
C ARG A 11 8.57 -0.69 -13.99
N ALA A 12 8.62 -1.17 -15.23
CA ALA A 12 7.85 -2.33 -15.65
C ALA A 12 8.20 -3.59 -14.82
N GLN A 13 9.48 -3.81 -14.51
CA GLN A 13 9.89 -4.92 -13.63
C GLN A 13 9.43 -4.69 -12.19
N GLY A 14 9.48 -3.46 -11.69
CA GLY A 14 8.99 -3.09 -10.36
C GLY A 14 7.49 -3.32 -10.21
N MET A 15 6.68 -2.84 -11.15
CA MET A 15 5.23 -3.00 -11.13
C MET A 15 4.81 -4.47 -11.22
N ARG A 16 5.50 -5.29 -12.03
CA ARG A 16 5.25 -6.74 -12.04
C ARG A 16 5.51 -7.39 -10.68
N ALA A 17 6.55 -6.96 -9.96
CA ALA A 17 6.82 -7.44 -8.61
C ALA A 17 5.80 -6.93 -7.59
N ALA A 18 5.38 -5.67 -7.68
CA ALA A 18 4.36 -5.07 -6.81
C ALA A 18 3.02 -5.82 -6.90
N VAL A 19 2.61 -6.22 -8.11
CA VAL A 19 1.39 -7.02 -8.32
C VAL A 19 1.46 -8.39 -7.61
N LEU A 20 2.65 -8.95 -7.43
CA LEU A 20 2.87 -10.20 -6.69
C LEU A 20 2.98 -10.00 -5.17
N GLY A 21 2.86 -8.75 -4.68
CA GLY A 21 2.93 -8.41 -3.26
C GLY A 21 4.32 -8.03 -2.77
N CYS A 22 5.30 -7.79 -3.64
CA CYS A 22 6.58 -7.22 -3.21
C CYS A 22 6.39 -5.79 -2.71
N GLU A 23 7.07 -5.43 -1.61
CA GLU A 23 6.92 -4.12 -0.97
C GLU A 23 8.00 -3.10 -1.33
N GLY A 24 8.96 -3.51 -2.16
CA GLY A 24 10.08 -2.68 -2.59
C GLY A 24 10.87 -3.33 -3.73
N LYS A 25 11.91 -2.63 -4.17
CA LYS A 25 12.82 -3.07 -5.23
C LYS A 25 14.22 -2.55 -4.94
N TRP A 26 15.23 -3.38 -5.20
CA TRP A 26 16.63 -2.96 -5.03
C TRP A 26 16.99 -1.85 -6.03
N ALA A 27 17.67 -0.82 -5.53
CA ALA A 27 18.37 0.18 -6.32
C ALA A 27 19.88 -0.14 -6.28
N ILE A 28 20.47 -0.36 -7.44
CA ILE A 28 21.93 -0.59 -7.58
C ILE A 28 22.64 0.62 -8.20
N HIS A 29 21.88 1.66 -8.55
CA HIS A 29 22.34 2.94 -9.06
C HIS A 29 21.49 4.06 -8.44
N PRO A 30 22.04 5.26 -8.13
CA PRO A 30 21.30 6.33 -7.47
C PRO A 30 20.01 6.75 -8.20
N SER A 31 20.00 6.75 -9.54
CA SER A 31 18.80 7.10 -10.34
C SER A 31 17.60 6.18 -10.10
N GLN A 32 17.80 5.00 -9.51
CA GLN A 32 16.74 4.03 -9.26
C GLN A 32 16.02 4.26 -7.93
N VAL A 33 16.59 5.05 -7.02
CA VAL A 33 16.02 5.29 -5.68
C VAL A 33 14.66 5.98 -5.80
N ASP A 34 14.59 7.08 -6.53
CA ASP A 34 13.35 7.83 -6.72
C ASP A 34 12.29 7.00 -7.46
N LEU A 35 12.71 6.22 -8.46
CA LEU A 35 11.83 5.30 -9.18
C LEU A 35 11.23 4.24 -8.26
N ALA A 36 12.03 3.66 -7.37
CA ALA A 36 11.54 2.68 -6.40
C ALA A 36 10.58 3.34 -5.40
N ASN A 37 10.93 4.52 -4.89
CA ASN A 37 10.07 5.25 -3.95
C ASN A 37 8.74 5.64 -4.58
N GLU A 38 8.73 6.09 -5.84
CA GLU A 38 7.51 6.41 -6.59
C GLU A 38 6.58 5.19 -6.70
N MET A 39 7.11 4.02 -7.04
CA MET A 39 6.31 2.81 -7.25
C MET A 39 5.81 2.16 -5.97
N PHE A 40 6.60 2.18 -4.90
CA PHE A 40 6.33 1.37 -3.70
C PHE A 40 5.81 2.20 -2.51
N THR A 41 5.74 3.52 -2.64
CA THR A 41 5.03 4.39 -1.70
C THR A 41 3.53 4.28 -1.94
N PRO A 42 2.70 3.94 -0.93
CA PRO A 42 1.26 3.94 -1.07
C PRO A 42 0.73 5.33 -1.45
N SER A 43 -0.18 5.39 -2.42
CA SER A 43 -0.79 6.65 -2.82
C SER A 43 -1.69 7.22 -1.71
N ALA A 44 -1.89 8.54 -1.70
CA ALA A 44 -2.79 9.19 -0.75
C ALA A 44 -4.23 8.62 -0.80
N ALA A 45 -4.68 8.19 -1.98
CA ALA A 45 -5.99 7.57 -2.17
C ALA A 45 -6.09 6.20 -1.48
N GLU A 46 -5.06 5.35 -1.62
CA GLU A 46 -4.99 4.04 -0.95
C GLU A 46 -4.95 4.21 0.57
N VAL A 47 -4.14 5.15 1.07
CA VAL A 47 -4.07 5.47 2.50
C VAL A 47 -5.41 5.97 3.03
N LYS A 48 -6.11 6.84 2.29
CA LYS A 48 -7.44 7.34 2.66
C LYS A 48 -8.47 6.20 2.72
N LYS A 49 -8.44 5.29 1.75
CA LYS A 49 -9.32 4.11 1.72
C LYS A 49 -9.06 3.19 2.91
N ALA A 50 -7.79 2.86 3.18
CA ALA A 50 -7.41 2.04 4.32
C ALA A 50 -7.84 2.67 5.65
N LYS A 51 -7.63 3.97 5.85
CA LYS A 51 -8.11 4.70 7.04
C LYS A 51 -9.64 4.62 7.19
N SER A 52 -10.37 4.66 6.08
CA SER A 52 -11.84 4.57 6.07
C SER A 52 -12.31 3.17 6.48
N ILE A 53 -11.64 2.11 6.02
CA ILE A 53 -11.86 0.73 6.46
C ILE A 53 -11.68 0.60 7.97
N LEU A 54 -10.56 1.08 8.51
CA LEU A 54 -10.28 1.01 9.96
C LEU A 54 -11.31 1.78 10.80
N LYS A 55 -11.77 2.93 10.28
CA LYS A 55 -12.82 3.73 10.95
C LYS A 55 -14.16 3.01 10.95
N ALA A 56 -14.55 2.40 9.84
CA ALA A 56 -15.78 1.62 9.72
C ALA A 56 -15.79 0.43 10.68
N MET A 57 -14.66 -0.27 10.80
CA MET A 57 -14.53 -1.37 11.77
C MET A 57 -14.65 -0.89 13.21
N LYS A 58 -13.93 0.18 13.59
CA LYS A 58 -14.05 0.76 14.94
C LYS A 58 -15.49 1.16 15.30
N LYS A 59 -16.28 1.59 14.31
CA LYS A 59 -17.70 1.90 14.50
C LYS A 59 -18.52 0.64 14.72
N ALA A 60 -18.39 -0.36 13.85
CA ALA A 60 -19.11 -1.62 13.96
C ALA A 60 -18.83 -2.36 15.27
N GLN A 61 -17.57 -2.35 15.73
CA GLN A 61 -17.17 -2.99 16.98
C GLN A 61 -17.83 -2.32 18.20
N LYS A 62 -18.03 -1.00 18.17
CA LYS A 62 -18.78 -0.27 19.22
C LYS A 62 -20.28 -0.58 19.20
N GLU A 63 -20.82 -0.90 18.02
CA GLU A 63 -22.23 -1.24 17.81
C GLU A 63 -22.50 -2.75 17.99
N GLY A 64 -21.47 -3.56 18.30
CA GLY A 64 -21.60 -5.01 18.46
C GLY A 64 -21.83 -5.78 17.15
N LEU A 65 -21.53 -5.15 16.00
CA LEU A 65 -21.73 -5.74 14.68
C LEU A 65 -20.50 -6.57 14.27
N GLY A 66 -20.73 -7.85 13.94
CA GLY A 66 -19.68 -8.78 13.49
C GLY A 66 -19.28 -8.64 12.01
N ALA A 67 -20.01 -7.84 11.24
CA ALA A 67 -19.75 -7.57 9.83
C ALA A 67 -19.78 -6.06 9.57
N VAL A 68 -18.81 -5.57 8.78
CA VAL A 68 -18.69 -4.16 8.42
C VAL A 68 -19.02 -4.01 6.94
N ALA A 69 -19.92 -3.10 6.58
CA ALA A 69 -20.11 -2.69 5.20
C ALA A 69 -19.51 -1.30 4.98
N LEU A 70 -18.69 -1.14 3.93
CA LEU A 70 -18.19 0.15 3.44
C LEU A 70 -18.48 0.24 1.94
N ASP A 71 -19.11 1.33 1.50
CA ASP A 71 -19.50 1.55 0.10
C ASP A 71 -20.30 0.38 -0.51
N GLY A 72 -21.18 -0.24 0.28
CA GLY A 72 -22.00 -1.37 -0.13
C GLY A 72 -21.25 -2.71 -0.23
N ARG A 73 -19.99 -2.78 0.21
CA ARG A 73 -19.18 -4.01 0.21
C ARG A 73 -18.87 -4.47 1.62
N LEU A 74 -18.99 -5.77 1.86
CA LEU A 74 -18.57 -6.38 3.11
C LEU A 74 -17.04 -6.31 3.22
N ILE A 75 -16.57 -5.84 4.37
CA ILE A 75 -15.16 -5.79 4.74
C ILE A 75 -14.91 -6.96 5.67
N ASP A 76 -14.05 -7.87 5.24
CA ASP A 76 -13.61 -9.01 6.04
C ASP A 76 -12.36 -8.68 6.88
N ILE A 77 -11.99 -9.62 7.74
CA ILE A 77 -10.82 -9.49 8.63
C ILE A 77 -9.51 -9.37 7.82
N ALA A 78 -9.42 -10.01 6.66
CA ALA A 78 -8.24 -9.94 5.81
C ALA A 78 -8.03 -8.51 5.27
N SER A 79 -9.10 -7.88 4.80
CA SER A 79 -9.11 -6.50 4.33
C SER A 79 -8.74 -5.50 5.43
N ILE A 80 -9.17 -5.77 6.68
CA ILE A 80 -8.78 -4.96 7.85
C ILE A 80 -7.28 -5.05 8.10
N LYS A 81 -6.72 -6.27 8.15
CA LYS A 81 -5.28 -6.47 8.35
C LYS A 81 -4.45 -5.79 7.26
N GLN A 82 -4.88 -5.88 6.00
CA GLN A 82 -4.22 -5.16 4.90
C GLN A 82 -4.27 -3.64 5.08
N ALA A 83 -5.41 -3.10 5.54
CA ALA A 83 -5.54 -1.68 5.83
C ALA A 83 -4.64 -1.22 7.00
N GLU A 84 -4.46 -2.06 8.03
CA GLU A 84 -3.53 -1.79 9.13
C GLU A 84 -2.08 -1.71 8.64
N VAL A 85 -1.64 -2.70 7.86
CA VAL A 85 -0.28 -2.74 7.26
C VAL A 85 -0.04 -1.50 6.39
N LEU A 86 -0.97 -1.16 5.51
CA LEU A 86 -0.84 -0.03 4.60
C LEU A 86 -0.75 1.32 5.36
N VAL A 87 -1.59 1.51 6.38
CA VAL A 87 -1.54 2.71 7.22
C VAL A 87 -0.27 2.76 8.07
N GLY A 88 0.23 1.61 8.51
CA GLY A 88 1.53 1.49 9.19
C GLY A 88 2.67 1.97 8.30
N LYS A 89 2.82 1.38 7.11
CA LYS A 89 3.82 1.77 6.11
C LYS A 89 3.78 3.26 5.78
N ALA A 90 2.57 3.81 5.57
CA ALA A 90 2.42 5.24 5.28
C ALA A 90 2.85 6.15 6.44
N LYS A 91 2.72 5.71 7.69
CA LYS A 91 3.20 6.48 8.86
C LYS A 91 4.72 6.45 8.96
N GLU A 92 5.34 5.31 8.71
CA GLU A 92 6.80 5.17 8.72
C GLU A 92 7.44 6.10 7.68
N ILE A 93 6.90 6.11 6.46
CA ILE A 93 7.35 7.02 5.38
C ILE A 93 7.10 8.50 5.73
N ALA A 94 6.00 8.83 6.41
CA ALA A 94 5.75 10.22 6.81
C ALA A 94 6.61 10.68 8.00
N GLY A 95 7.22 9.74 8.73
CA GLY A 95 8.09 10.03 9.87
C GLY A 95 9.58 10.05 9.53
N SER A 96 9.96 9.64 8.32
CA SER A 96 11.33 9.73 7.77
C SER A 96 11.59 11.10 7.12
#